data_AF-A0A101XEH4-F1
#
_entry.id   AF-A0A101XEH4-F1
#
_cell.length_a   1.000
_cell.length_b   1.000
_cell.length_c   1.000
_cell.angle_alpha   90.00
_cell.angle_beta   90.00
_cell.angle_gamma   90.00
#
_symmetry.space_group_name_H-M   'P 1'
#
loop_
_entity.id
_entity.type
_entity.pdbx_description
1 polymer ?
#
loop_
_entity_poly.entity_id
_entity_poly.type
_entity_poly.pdbx_seq_one_letter_code
_entity_poly.pdbx_strand_id
1 'polypeptide(L)'
;MSFPPTYMRVVETLLELYNVHKRPIKSKEIANRLGMNEGTVRNIMVALKAMNLVDSKTGPYGGFIPSQKAIEFVKSPMVVNPVNDIAQIYINGKPLNIYATSIELVNIYNPYMSKAIIKVLGNIKAIHPGDNVRIGPTVNARVIIEGVVLEDNSLSKEVVIVVKKLLAIPKIKVVDIMTKELAMVNYNEPLLTVAKVIAERKIRALPVVNDNGELMGLITSSDVAKAFSDGAF
;
A
#
# COMPACT_ATOMS: atom_id res chain seq x y z
N MET A 1 15.74 -21.07 -0.24
CA MET A 1 14.53 -21.41 -1.03
C MET A 1 13.45 -20.40 -0.63
N SER A 2 12.92 -19.61 -1.57
CA SER A 2 11.87 -18.64 -1.23
C SER A 2 10.55 -19.38 -0.98
N PHE A 3 9.83 -18.98 0.07
CA PHE A 3 8.50 -19.52 0.35
C PHE A 3 7.51 -18.89 -0.63
N PRO A 4 6.75 -19.66 -1.42
CA PRO A 4 5.87 -19.07 -2.44
C PRO A 4 4.82 -18.14 -1.80
N PRO A 5 4.56 -16.93 -2.35
CA PRO A 5 3.59 -15.99 -1.77
C PRO A 5 2.18 -16.59 -1.59
N THR A 6 1.76 -17.46 -2.50
CA THR A 6 0.46 -18.16 -2.41
C THR A 6 0.40 -19.12 -1.22
N TYR A 7 1.52 -19.76 -0.86
CA TYR A 7 1.59 -20.65 0.29
C TYR A 7 1.48 -19.84 1.58
N MET A 8 2.13 -18.66 1.62
CA MET A 8 2.06 -17.75 2.76
C MET A 8 0.61 -17.32 3.03
N ARG A 9 -0.09 -16.85 1.99
CA ARG A 9 -1.50 -16.44 2.09
C ARG A 9 -2.41 -17.54 2.65
N VAL A 10 -2.17 -18.80 2.25
CA VAL A 10 -2.95 -19.96 2.74
C VAL A 10 -2.66 -20.24 4.21
N VAL A 11 -1.39 -20.24 4.64
CA VAL A 11 -1.01 -20.43 6.06
C VAL A 11 -1.56 -19.30 6.93
N GLU A 12 -1.45 -18.04 6.49
CA GLU A 12 -1.97 -16.88 7.22
C GLU A 12 -3.49 -16.96 7.39
N THR A 13 -4.21 -17.24 6.31
CA THR A 13 -5.68 -17.39 6.36
C THR A 13 -6.11 -18.52 7.28
N LEU A 14 -5.38 -19.64 7.27
CA LEU A 14 -5.61 -20.74 8.21
C LEU A 14 -5.44 -20.28 9.66
N LEU A 15 -4.36 -19.56 9.97
CA LEU A 15 -4.08 -19.03 11.31
C LEU A 15 -5.15 -18.05 11.78
N GLU A 16 -5.58 -17.14 10.91
CA GLU A 16 -6.66 -16.18 11.19
C GLU A 16 -7.96 -16.90 11.55
N LEU A 17 -8.43 -17.80 10.67
CA LEU A 17 -9.67 -18.55 10.87
C LEU A 17 -9.60 -19.44 12.12
N TYR A 18 -8.47 -20.09 12.35
CA TYR A 18 -8.26 -20.90 13.55
C TYR A 18 -8.27 -20.06 14.83
N ASN A 19 -7.67 -18.86 14.81
CA ASN A 19 -7.66 -17.97 15.96
C ASN A 19 -9.06 -17.47 16.34
N VAL A 20 -9.92 -17.25 15.36
CA VAL A 20 -11.32 -16.84 15.56
C VAL A 20 -12.17 -18.01 16.04
N HIS A 21 -12.13 -19.15 15.35
CA HIS A 21 -13.07 -20.24 15.59
C HIS A 21 -12.60 -21.28 16.61
N LYS A 22 -11.31 -21.30 16.94
CA LYS A 22 -10.67 -22.27 17.87
C LYS A 22 -11.00 -23.73 17.54
N ARG A 23 -11.08 -24.06 16.24
CA ARG A 23 -11.37 -25.41 15.72
C ARG A 23 -10.64 -25.68 14.41
N PRO A 24 -10.52 -26.95 13.97
CA PRO A 24 -10.03 -27.27 12.64
C PRO A 24 -10.80 -26.54 11.54
N ILE A 25 -10.08 -26.05 10.53
CA ILE A 25 -10.62 -25.22 9.44
C ILE A 25 -10.66 -26.02 8.14
N LYS A 26 -11.79 -26.01 7.42
CA LYS A 26 -11.93 -26.73 6.15
C LYS A 26 -11.24 -25.99 5.00
N SER A 27 -10.75 -26.74 4.00
CA SER A 27 -10.19 -26.17 2.77
C SER A 27 -11.14 -25.18 2.10
N LYS A 28 -12.44 -25.48 2.08
CA LYS A 28 -13.48 -24.61 1.54
C LYS A 28 -13.56 -23.24 2.23
N GLU A 29 -13.38 -23.19 3.56
CA GLU A 29 -13.43 -21.93 4.32
C GLU A 29 -12.25 -21.03 3.94
N ILE A 30 -11.05 -21.60 3.83
CA ILE A 30 -9.84 -20.90 3.39
C ILE A 30 -9.98 -20.44 1.94
N ALA A 31 -10.50 -21.31 1.07
CA ALA A 31 -10.72 -21.02 -0.35
C ALA A 31 -11.70 -19.86 -0.57
N ASN A 32 -12.83 -19.88 0.13
CA ASN A 32 -13.82 -18.80 0.10
C ASN A 32 -13.23 -17.47 0.56
N ARG A 33 -12.41 -17.49 1.63
CA ARG A 33 -11.78 -16.29 2.15
C ARG A 33 -10.75 -15.68 1.19
N LEU A 34 -10.03 -16.52 0.45
CA LEU A 34 -8.98 -16.10 -0.49
C LEU A 34 -9.48 -15.86 -1.92
N GLY A 35 -10.72 -16.23 -2.24
CA GLY A 35 -11.23 -16.23 -3.63
C GLY A 35 -10.49 -17.24 -4.51
N MET A 36 -10.10 -18.39 -3.95
CA MET A 36 -9.32 -19.43 -4.64
C MET A 36 -10.14 -20.70 -4.89
N ASN A 37 -9.70 -21.52 -5.85
CA ASN A 37 -10.26 -22.86 -6.03
C ASN A 37 -9.92 -23.75 -4.81
N GLU A 38 -10.91 -24.47 -4.28
CA GLU A 38 -10.73 -25.33 -3.09
C GLU A 38 -9.68 -26.44 -3.31
N GLY A 39 -9.63 -27.02 -4.52
CA GLY A 39 -8.63 -28.03 -4.88
C GLY A 39 -7.21 -27.49 -4.82
N THR A 40 -6.99 -26.24 -5.26
CA THR A 40 -5.70 -25.56 -5.14
C THR A 40 -5.30 -25.37 -3.69
N VAL A 41 -6.23 -24.92 -2.84
CA VAL A 41 -5.97 -24.78 -1.40
C VAL A 41 -5.63 -26.13 -0.80
N ARG A 42 -6.39 -27.19 -1.10
CA ARG A 42 -6.12 -28.54 -0.59
C ARG A 42 -4.72 -29.03 -0.98
N ASN A 43 -4.29 -28.81 -2.22
CA ASN A 43 -2.94 -29.17 -2.68
C ASN A 43 -1.86 -28.39 -1.93
N ILE A 44 -2.05 -27.09 -1.71
CA ILE A 44 -1.13 -26.28 -0.89
C ILE A 44 -1.09 -26.79 0.54
N MET A 45 -2.24 -27.12 1.14
CA MET A 45 -2.31 -27.66 2.51
C MET A 45 -1.58 -29.00 2.65
N VAL A 46 -1.60 -29.85 1.62
CA VAL A 46 -0.79 -31.08 1.56
C VAL A 46 0.71 -30.76 1.57
N ALA A 47 1.15 -29.78 0.77
CA ALA A 47 2.55 -29.35 0.75
C ALA A 47 2.98 -28.70 2.08
N LEU A 48 2.13 -27.88 2.69
CA LEU A 48 2.37 -27.25 4.00
C LEU A 48 2.46 -28.29 5.13
N LYS A 49 1.65 -29.35 5.05
CA LYS A 49 1.75 -30.50 5.96
C LYS A 49 3.11 -31.18 5.81
N ALA A 50 3.59 -31.39 4.58
CA ALA A 50 4.94 -31.95 4.35
C ALA A 50 6.07 -31.06 4.91
N MET A 51 5.82 -29.75 5.06
CA MET A 51 6.77 -28.80 5.66
C MET A 51 6.66 -28.71 7.20
N ASN A 52 5.78 -29.49 7.83
CA ASN A 52 5.44 -29.45 9.26
C ASN A 52 4.85 -28.10 9.72
N LEU A 53 4.19 -27.39 8.81
CA LEU A 53 3.49 -26.12 9.11
C LEU A 53 2.01 -26.34 9.44
N VAL A 54 1.43 -27.48 9.03
CA VAL A 54 0.00 -27.73 9.17
C VAL A 54 -0.25 -29.17 9.58
N ASP A 55 -1.13 -29.35 10.56
CA ASP A 55 -1.72 -30.63 10.94
C ASP A 55 -3.11 -30.82 10.32
N SER A 56 -3.58 -32.06 10.24
CA SER A 56 -4.89 -32.40 9.67
C SER A 56 -5.67 -33.36 10.57
N LYS A 57 -6.92 -33.02 10.88
CA LYS A 57 -7.89 -33.90 11.54
C LYS A 57 -8.86 -34.47 10.53
N THR A 58 -9.09 -35.77 10.53
CA THR A 58 -10.05 -36.44 9.64
C THR A 58 -11.46 -36.50 10.25
N GLY A 59 -12.48 -36.72 9.41
CA GLY A 59 -13.88 -36.85 9.81
C GLY A 59 -14.77 -35.62 9.49
N PRO A 60 -16.07 -35.67 9.83
CA PRO A 60 -17.05 -34.62 9.48
C PRO A 60 -16.76 -33.25 10.12
N TYR A 61 -16.14 -33.29 11.31
CA TYR A 61 -15.60 -32.13 12.05
C TYR A 61 -14.08 -31.96 11.87
N GLY A 62 -13.51 -32.66 10.89
CA GLY A 62 -12.12 -32.57 10.51
C GLY A 62 -11.82 -31.29 9.73
N GLY A 63 -10.53 -31.07 9.49
CA GLY A 63 -9.99 -29.88 8.86
C GLY A 63 -8.51 -29.75 9.15
N PHE A 64 -7.97 -28.58 8.89
CA PHE A 64 -6.57 -28.26 9.08
C PHE A 64 -6.36 -27.42 10.34
N ILE A 65 -5.23 -27.63 10.98
CA ILE A 65 -4.83 -26.97 12.23
C ILE A 65 -3.42 -26.41 11.99
N PRO A 66 -3.15 -25.13 12.29
CA PRO A 66 -1.80 -24.60 12.20
C PRO A 66 -0.90 -25.24 13.27
N SER A 67 0.30 -25.66 12.90
CA SER A 67 1.29 -26.13 13.88
C SER A 67 1.91 -24.95 14.64
N GLN A 68 2.56 -25.23 15.78
CA GLN A 68 3.36 -24.23 16.50
C GLN A 68 4.43 -23.62 15.59
N LYS A 69 5.04 -24.44 14.72
CA LYS A 69 6.02 -23.99 13.73
C LYS A 69 5.41 -23.04 12.70
N ALA A 70 4.15 -23.20 12.29
CA ALA A 70 3.48 -22.22 11.42
C ALA A 70 3.18 -20.92 12.14
N ILE A 71 2.77 -20.98 13.41
CA ILE A 71 2.58 -19.79 14.24
C ILE A 71 3.89 -19.01 14.34
N GLU A 72 5.00 -19.68 14.62
CA GLU A 72 6.33 -19.08 14.67
C GLU A 72 6.81 -18.60 13.31
N PHE A 73 6.56 -19.36 12.24
CA PHE A 73 6.97 -18.99 10.88
C PHE A 73 6.26 -17.72 10.37
N VAL A 74 4.98 -17.55 10.69
CA VAL A 74 4.21 -16.35 10.32
C VAL A 74 4.47 -15.19 11.28
N LYS A 75 4.73 -15.46 12.56
CA LYS A 75 5.14 -14.43 13.52
C LYS A 75 6.59 -14.00 13.34
N SER A 76 7.43 -14.85 12.77
CA SER A 76 8.82 -14.54 12.50
C SER A 76 8.84 -13.48 11.41
N PRO A 77 9.25 -12.24 11.72
CA PRO A 77 9.33 -11.21 10.71
C PRO A 77 10.25 -11.71 9.60
N MET A 78 9.76 -11.76 8.36
CA MET A 78 10.68 -11.72 7.23
C MET A 78 11.31 -10.33 7.26
N VAL A 79 12.42 -10.24 7.99
CA VAL A 79 13.25 -9.04 8.04
C VAL A 79 13.83 -8.87 6.64
N VAL A 80 13.30 -7.88 5.92
CA VAL A 80 13.99 -7.37 4.74
C VAL A 80 15.20 -6.62 5.25
N ASN A 81 16.36 -6.81 4.62
CA ASN A 81 17.57 -6.07 4.97
C ASN A 81 17.24 -4.58 5.12
N PRO A 82 17.67 -3.94 6.23
CA PRO A 82 17.33 -2.56 6.49
C PRO A 82 17.82 -1.67 5.35
N VAL A 83 16.95 -0.79 4.88
CA VAL A 83 17.30 0.27 3.96
C VAL A 83 17.96 1.37 4.79
N ASN A 84 19.29 1.45 4.75
CA ASN A 84 20.04 2.54 5.35
C ASN A 84 19.95 3.75 4.41
N ASP A 85 18.98 4.61 4.65
CA ASP A 85 18.67 5.76 3.83
C ASP A 85 18.16 6.86 4.74
N ILE A 86 18.55 8.10 4.44
CA ILE A 86 18.15 9.26 5.23
C ILE A 86 16.86 9.80 4.63
N ALA A 87 15.84 9.98 5.48
CA ALA A 87 14.56 10.49 5.03
C ALA A 87 13.91 11.39 6.07
N GLN A 88 13.37 12.51 5.59
CA GLN A 88 12.56 13.41 6.42
C GLN A 88 11.30 12.69 6.92
N ILE A 89 10.99 12.86 8.21
CA ILE A 89 9.73 12.39 8.80
C ILE A 89 8.75 13.57 8.91
N TYR A 90 7.51 13.32 8.49
CA TYR A 90 6.37 14.21 8.64
C TYR A 90 5.35 13.55 9.58
N ILE A 91 4.85 14.31 10.54
CA ILE A 91 3.82 13.87 11.49
C ILE A 91 2.59 14.74 11.28
N ASN A 92 1.43 14.11 11.04
CA ASN A 92 0.16 14.77 10.77
C ASN A 92 0.29 15.88 9.69
N GLY A 93 1.09 15.61 8.66
CA GLY A 93 1.36 16.52 7.54
C GLY A 93 2.42 17.60 7.79
N LYS A 94 2.94 17.74 9.01
CA LYS A 94 3.95 18.76 9.36
C LYS A 94 5.36 18.16 9.40
N PRO A 95 6.37 18.81 8.80
CA PRO A 95 7.75 18.35 8.94
C PRO A 95 8.24 18.63 10.37
N LEU A 96 8.94 17.66 10.96
CA LEU A 96 9.63 17.81 12.24
C LEU A 96 11.15 17.75 12.01
N ASN A 97 11.97 18.24 12.94
CA ASN A 97 13.42 18.05 12.86
C ASN A 97 13.83 16.62 13.28
N ILE A 98 13.26 15.62 12.59
CA ILE A 98 13.42 14.20 12.83
C ILE A 98 13.60 13.50 11.48
N TYR A 99 14.64 12.67 11.40
CA TYR A 99 15.01 11.94 10.19
C TYR A 99 15.03 10.44 10.45
N ALA A 100 14.49 9.66 9.53
CA ALA A 100 14.77 8.23 9.46
C ALA A 100 16.22 8.03 9.00
N THR A 101 16.94 7.10 9.61
CA THR A 101 18.30 6.69 9.23
C THR A 101 18.36 5.25 8.75
N SER A 102 17.39 4.44 9.16
CA SER A 102 17.23 3.06 8.75
C SER A 102 15.76 2.71 8.75
N ILE A 103 15.33 2.01 7.71
CA ILE A 103 13.95 1.55 7.56
C ILE A 103 13.98 0.04 7.33
N GLU A 104 13.41 -0.70 8.26
CA GLU A 104 13.24 -2.15 8.18
C GLU A 104 11.76 -2.45 7.95
N LEU A 105 11.45 -3.08 6.81
CA LEU A 105 10.10 -3.51 6.52
C LEU A 105 9.87 -4.92 7.03
N VAL A 106 8.75 -5.10 7.71
CA VAL A 106 8.33 -6.35 8.33
C VAL A 106 7.00 -6.77 7.71
N ASN A 107 6.89 -8.04 7.30
CA ASN A 107 5.67 -8.66 6.78
C ASN A 107 5.08 -7.99 5.52
N ILE A 108 5.94 -7.61 4.56
CA ILE A 108 5.55 -6.89 3.32
C ILE A 108 4.54 -7.60 2.41
N TYR A 109 4.33 -8.90 2.59
CA TYR A 109 3.37 -9.68 1.80
C TYR A 109 1.94 -9.61 2.35
N ASN A 110 1.76 -9.11 3.58
CA ASN A 110 0.46 -8.97 4.22
C ASN A 110 0.07 -7.48 4.33
N PRO A 111 -0.75 -6.95 3.40
CA PRO A 111 -1.11 -5.53 3.39
C PRO A 111 -1.87 -5.06 4.63
N TYR A 112 -2.40 -5.97 5.46
CA TYR A 112 -3.08 -5.64 6.71
C TYR A 112 -2.15 -5.63 7.93
N MET A 113 -0.97 -6.23 7.83
CA MET A 113 0.00 -6.41 8.93
C MET A 113 1.41 -5.89 8.60
N SER A 114 1.61 -5.24 7.44
CA SER A 114 2.86 -4.60 7.08
C SER A 114 3.25 -3.57 8.13
N LYS A 115 4.39 -3.80 8.79
CA LYS A 115 4.99 -2.86 9.73
C LYS A 115 6.30 -2.34 9.17
N ALA A 116 6.69 -1.15 9.60
CA ALA A 116 8.06 -0.67 9.40
C ALA A 116 8.64 -0.27 10.75
N ILE A 117 9.87 -0.73 11.01
CA ILE A 117 10.69 -0.31 12.14
C ILE A 117 11.64 0.74 11.60
N ILE A 118 11.58 1.95 12.15
CA ILE A 118 12.35 3.09 11.68
C ILE A 118 13.28 3.54 12.78
N LYS A 119 14.59 3.52 12.53
CA LYS A 119 15.56 4.21 13.38
C LYS A 119 15.50 5.69 13.09
N VAL A 120 15.38 6.49 14.13
CA VAL A 120 15.21 7.95 14.02
C VAL A 120 16.40 8.71 14.60
N LEU A 121 16.70 9.84 13.98
CA LEU A 121 17.63 10.85 14.46
C LEU A 121 16.85 12.13 14.71
N GLY A 122 16.85 12.63 15.95
CA GLY A 122 16.10 13.82 16.36
C GLY A 122 15.35 13.61 17.68
N ASN A 123 14.44 14.54 18.02
CA ASN A 123 13.64 14.46 19.23
C ASN A 123 12.39 13.59 19.02
N ILE A 124 12.48 12.31 19.38
CA ILE A 124 11.39 11.33 19.23
C ILE A 124 10.16 11.64 20.11
N LYS A 125 10.30 12.46 21.17
CA LYS A 125 9.18 12.80 22.07
C LYS A 125 8.02 13.53 21.38
N ALA A 126 8.22 14.01 20.16
CA ALA A 126 7.20 14.64 19.35
C ALA A 126 6.38 13.65 18.48
N ILE A 127 6.65 12.34 18.61
CA ILE A 127 5.97 11.27 17.89
C ILE A 127 5.19 10.44 18.92
N HIS A 128 3.90 10.22 18.66
CA HIS A 128 3.03 9.47 19.56
C HIS A 128 2.27 8.35 18.82
N PRO A 129 1.93 7.25 19.51
CA PRO A 129 1.04 6.23 18.96
C PRO A 129 -0.27 6.85 18.44
N GLY A 130 -0.69 6.45 17.24
CA GLY A 130 -1.87 6.98 16.56
C GLY A 130 -1.57 8.12 15.57
N ASP A 131 -0.39 8.72 15.60
CA ASP A 131 -0.02 9.76 14.65
C ASP A 131 0.06 9.24 13.21
N ASN A 132 -0.43 10.06 12.26
CA ASN A 132 -0.19 9.79 10.85
C ASN A 132 1.24 10.19 10.50
N VAL A 133 1.99 9.23 9.97
CA VAL A 133 3.39 9.43 9.61
C VAL A 133 3.57 9.31 8.12
N ARG A 134 4.44 10.16 7.58
CA ARG A 134 5.00 10.01 6.24
C ARG A 134 6.52 10.11 6.33
N ILE A 135 7.19 9.18 5.66
CA ILE A 135 8.66 9.07 5.63
C ILE A 135 9.10 9.19 4.19
N GLY A 136 10.04 10.09 3.95
CA GLY A 136 10.64 10.30 2.65
C GLY A 136 10.00 11.41 1.80
N PRO A 137 10.36 11.49 0.52
CA PRO A 137 11.06 10.45 -0.24
C PRO A 137 12.47 10.15 0.29
N THR A 138 12.83 8.87 0.34
CA THR A 138 14.19 8.45 0.68
C THR A 138 15.14 8.74 -0.49
N VAL A 139 16.43 8.94 -0.23
CA VAL A 139 17.39 9.40 -1.25
C VAL A 139 17.77 8.30 -2.22
N ASN A 140 18.18 7.14 -1.69
CA ASN A 140 18.73 6.04 -2.49
C ASN A 140 17.64 5.12 -3.01
N ALA A 141 16.74 4.67 -2.13
CA ALA A 141 15.65 3.77 -2.50
C ALA A 141 14.49 4.48 -3.22
N ARG A 142 14.41 5.82 -3.12
CA ARG A 142 13.37 6.65 -3.74
C ARG A 142 11.97 6.20 -3.37
N VAL A 143 11.76 5.81 -2.13
CA VAL A 143 10.45 5.37 -1.63
C VAL A 143 9.81 6.42 -0.73
N ILE A 144 8.48 6.44 -0.70
CA ILE A 144 7.70 7.15 0.31
C ILE A 144 6.89 6.10 1.07
N ILE A 145 6.92 6.19 2.39
CA ILE A 145 6.19 5.30 3.28
C ILE A 145 5.18 6.15 4.06
N GLU A 146 3.91 5.78 4.01
CA GLU A 146 2.86 6.43 4.81
C GLU A 146 2.21 5.38 5.71
N GLY A 147 1.91 5.77 6.94
CA GLY A 147 1.41 4.85 7.94
C GLY A 147 0.88 5.54 9.18
N VAL A 148 0.61 4.72 10.19
CA VAL A 148 0.19 5.18 11.52
C VAL A 148 1.18 4.66 12.54
N VAL A 149 1.62 5.51 13.46
CA VAL A 149 2.54 5.12 14.54
C VAL A 149 1.84 4.12 15.45
N LEU A 150 2.48 2.98 15.66
CA LEU A 150 2.02 1.94 16.58
C LEU A 150 2.70 2.11 17.94
N GLU A 151 4.03 2.23 17.93
CA GLU A 151 4.87 2.32 19.12
C GLU A 151 6.03 3.27 18.85
N ASP A 152 6.41 4.06 19.86
CA ASP A 152 7.65 4.82 19.90
C ASP A 152 8.55 4.26 21.01
N ASN A 153 9.80 3.95 20.68
CA ASN A 153 10.80 3.51 21.64
C ASN A 153 11.90 4.56 21.74
N SER A 154 11.78 5.40 22.77
CA SER A 154 12.74 6.47 23.04
C SER A 154 14.15 5.97 23.39
N LEU A 155 14.28 4.76 23.94
CA LEU A 155 15.57 4.19 24.34
C LEU A 155 16.37 3.71 23.12
N SER A 156 15.73 2.95 22.22
CA SER A 156 16.38 2.45 21.00
C SER A 156 16.36 3.48 19.85
N LYS A 157 15.69 4.61 20.03
CA LYS A 157 15.40 5.61 18.99
C LYS A 157 14.72 4.96 17.78
N GLU A 158 13.71 4.14 18.05
CA GLU A 158 12.95 3.43 17.03
C GLU A 158 11.49 3.84 17.07
N VAL A 159 10.87 3.93 15.91
CA VAL A 159 9.44 4.13 15.74
C VAL A 159 8.90 2.97 14.92
N VAL A 160 7.89 2.28 15.46
CA VAL A 160 7.19 1.20 14.78
C VAL A 160 5.91 1.77 14.20
N ILE A 161 5.69 1.55 12.90
CA ILE A 161 4.51 2.07 12.20
C ILE A 161 3.78 0.93 11.50
N VAL A 162 2.45 1.03 11.42
CA VAL A 162 1.65 0.22 10.49
C VAL A 162 1.67 0.92 9.14
N VAL A 163 2.22 0.26 8.13
CA VAL A 163 2.33 0.80 6.77
C VAL A 163 0.95 0.77 6.11
N LYS A 164 0.45 1.94 5.70
CA LYS A 164 -0.77 2.09 4.90
C LYS A 164 -0.48 2.23 3.43
N LYS A 165 0.67 2.82 3.08
CA LYS A 165 1.08 3.07 1.69
C LYS A 165 2.59 2.98 1.55
N LEU A 166 3.03 2.35 0.48
CA LEU A 166 4.43 2.31 0.05
C LEU A 166 4.48 2.68 -1.43
N LEU A 167 5.12 3.80 -1.76
CA LEU A 167 5.24 4.31 -3.11
C LEU A 167 6.71 4.32 -3.53
N ALA A 168 7.00 3.80 -4.73
CA ALA A 168 8.30 3.95 -5.36
C ALA A 168 8.25 5.11 -6.36
N ILE A 169 9.24 6.00 -6.30
CA ILE A 169 9.40 7.11 -7.25
C ILE A 169 10.33 6.65 -8.37
N PRO A 170 9.84 6.49 -9.60
CA PRO A 170 10.65 5.99 -10.71
C PRO A 170 11.77 6.97 -11.06
N LYS A 171 12.94 6.44 -11.44
CA LYS A 171 14.11 7.22 -11.90
C LYS A 171 13.96 7.65 -13.37
N ILE A 172 12.85 8.30 -13.68
CA ILE A 172 12.55 8.88 -14.99
C ILE A 172 12.35 10.39 -14.82
N LYS A 173 12.79 11.20 -15.79
CA LYS A 173 12.53 12.64 -15.72
C LYS A 173 11.08 12.89 -16.13
N VAL A 174 10.46 13.92 -15.54
CA VAL A 174 9.09 14.32 -15.90
C VAL A 174 8.99 14.61 -17.40
N VAL A 175 10.00 15.26 -18.00
CA VAL A 175 10.05 15.58 -19.44
C VAL A 175 9.98 14.35 -20.35
N ASP A 176 10.39 13.18 -19.84
CA ASP A 176 10.40 11.94 -20.62
C ASP A 176 9.00 11.26 -20.64
N ILE A 177 8.14 11.58 -19.67
CA ILE A 177 6.79 11.00 -19.54
C ILE A 177 5.66 12.01 -19.74
N MET A 178 5.96 13.30 -19.71
CA MET A 178 4.96 14.34 -19.90
C MET A 178 4.45 14.36 -21.34
N THR A 179 3.17 14.64 -21.51
CA THR A 179 2.59 14.95 -22.82
C THR A 179 3.25 16.20 -23.38
N LYS A 180 3.88 16.09 -24.55
CA LYS A 180 4.59 17.20 -25.21
C LYS A 180 3.65 18.05 -26.08
N GLU A 181 2.68 17.39 -26.72
CA GLU A 181 1.65 18.04 -27.52
C GLU A 181 0.37 18.15 -26.70
N LEU A 182 0.18 19.31 -26.07
CA LEU A 182 -0.99 19.58 -25.25
C LEU A 182 -2.12 20.12 -26.14
N ALA A 183 -3.28 19.47 -26.08
CA ALA A 183 -4.51 20.14 -26.48
C ALA A 183 -4.82 21.21 -25.42
N MET A 184 -5.18 22.40 -25.87
CA MET A 184 -5.50 23.56 -25.03
C MET A 184 -6.79 24.18 -25.56
N VAL A 185 -7.49 24.93 -24.71
CA VAL A 185 -8.68 25.71 -25.08
C VAL A 185 -8.52 27.14 -24.59
N ASN A 186 -9.08 28.10 -25.32
CA ASN A 186 -9.10 29.49 -24.87
C ASN A 186 -10.18 29.70 -23.78
N TYR A 187 -9.95 30.61 -22.83
CA TYR A 187 -10.93 30.97 -21.78
C TYR A 187 -12.27 31.47 -22.31
N ASN A 188 -12.31 31.96 -23.55
CA ASN A 188 -13.52 32.43 -24.22
C ASN A 188 -14.24 31.34 -25.05
N GLU A 189 -13.70 30.11 -25.11
CA GLU A 189 -14.35 29.02 -25.85
C GLU A 189 -15.62 28.54 -25.14
N PRO A 190 -16.70 28.24 -25.90
CA PRO A 190 -17.91 27.67 -25.34
C PRO A 190 -17.64 26.33 -24.65
N LEU A 191 -18.35 26.08 -23.54
CA LEU A 191 -18.21 24.84 -22.78
C LEU A 191 -18.47 23.58 -23.61
N LEU A 192 -19.36 23.67 -24.61
CA LEU A 192 -19.63 22.59 -25.57
C LEU A 192 -18.39 22.24 -26.41
N THR A 193 -17.61 23.24 -26.81
CA THR A 193 -16.34 23.03 -27.54
C THR A 193 -15.34 22.32 -26.63
N VAL A 194 -15.20 22.77 -25.39
CA VAL A 194 -14.34 22.13 -24.39
C VAL A 194 -14.73 20.67 -24.19
N ALA A 195 -16.03 20.39 -23.99
CA ALA A 195 -16.57 19.05 -23.82
C ALA A 195 -16.24 18.13 -25.02
N LYS A 196 -16.37 18.67 -26.23
CA LYS A 196 -16.04 17.97 -27.48
C LYS A 196 -14.54 17.65 -27.56
N VAL A 197 -13.66 18.61 -27.26
CA VAL A 197 -12.20 18.38 -27.26
C VAL A 197 -11.81 17.30 -26.24
N ILE A 198 -12.34 17.36 -25.02
CA ILE A 198 -12.12 16.34 -23.98
C ILE A 198 -12.53 14.94 -24.47
N ALA A 199 -13.72 14.83 -25.07
CA ALA A 199 -14.26 13.56 -25.56
C ALA A 199 -13.46 13.00 -26.76
N GLU A 200 -13.16 13.84 -27.75
CA GLU A 200 -12.44 13.43 -28.96
C GLU A 200 -10.99 13.05 -28.68
N ARG A 201 -10.31 13.83 -27.83
CA ARG A 201 -8.91 13.57 -27.44
C ARG A 201 -8.78 12.47 -26.38
N LYS A 202 -9.89 12.01 -25.78
CA LYS A 202 -9.92 11.01 -24.70
C LYS A 202 -9.03 11.40 -23.50
N ILE A 203 -9.03 12.68 -23.16
CA ILE A 203 -8.29 13.26 -22.04
C ILE A 203 -9.26 13.67 -20.92
N ARG A 204 -8.75 13.92 -19.71
CA ARG A 204 -9.60 14.26 -18.55
C ARG A 204 -9.57 15.73 -18.16
N ALA A 205 -8.59 16.48 -18.67
CA ALA A 205 -8.39 17.87 -18.37
C ALA A 205 -7.70 18.58 -19.54
N LEU A 206 -7.96 19.88 -19.65
CA LEU A 206 -7.39 20.79 -20.63
C LEU A 206 -6.84 22.03 -19.92
N PRO A 207 -5.63 22.49 -20.27
CA PRO A 207 -5.20 23.84 -19.92
C PRO A 207 -6.11 24.86 -20.59
N VAL A 208 -6.53 25.87 -19.82
CA VAL A 208 -7.25 27.03 -20.32
C VAL A 208 -6.24 28.16 -20.51
N VAL A 209 -6.17 28.74 -21.69
CA VAL A 209 -5.22 29.80 -22.03
C VAL A 209 -5.92 31.09 -22.45
N ASN A 210 -5.21 32.22 -22.43
CA ASN A 210 -5.67 33.46 -23.04
C ASN A 210 -5.24 33.58 -24.51
N ASP A 211 -5.60 34.70 -25.14
CA ASP A 211 -5.29 34.99 -26.55
C ASP A 211 -3.76 35.08 -26.81
N ASN A 212 -2.96 35.34 -25.78
CA ASN A 212 -1.50 35.36 -25.84
C ASN A 212 -0.87 33.98 -25.59
N GLY A 213 -1.69 32.93 -25.37
CA GLY A 213 -1.22 31.58 -25.04
C GLY A 213 -0.78 31.41 -23.58
N GLU A 214 -1.07 32.36 -22.70
CA GLU A 214 -0.69 32.28 -21.29
C GLU A 214 -1.70 31.42 -20.53
N LEU A 215 -1.21 30.58 -19.62
CA LEU A 215 -2.04 29.69 -18.81
C LEU A 215 -2.92 30.48 -17.83
N MET A 216 -4.23 30.38 -18.02
CA MET A 216 -5.24 30.99 -17.15
C MET A 216 -5.81 30.00 -16.12
N GLY A 217 -5.76 28.70 -16.40
CA GLY A 217 -6.27 27.69 -15.49
C GLY A 217 -6.33 26.29 -16.08
N LEU A 218 -7.11 25.43 -15.43
CA LEU A 218 -7.34 24.04 -15.83
C LEU A 218 -8.83 23.76 -15.78
N ILE A 219 -9.38 23.18 -16.84
CA ILE A 219 -10.76 22.69 -16.87
C ILE A 219 -10.77 21.18 -16.99
N THR A 220 -11.52 20.50 -16.15
CA THR A 220 -11.64 19.05 -16.14
C THR A 220 -12.98 18.58 -16.68
N SER A 221 -13.03 17.32 -17.12
CA SER A 221 -14.29 16.64 -17.46
C SER A 221 -15.33 16.70 -16.33
N SER A 222 -14.89 16.70 -15.06
CA SER A 222 -15.76 16.87 -13.90
C SER A 222 -16.33 18.28 -13.80
N ASP A 223 -15.54 19.31 -14.09
CA ASP A 223 -15.99 20.71 -14.09
C ASP A 223 -17.04 20.94 -15.17
N VAL A 224 -16.82 20.37 -16.37
CA VAL A 224 -17.78 20.39 -17.47
C VAL A 224 -19.08 19.72 -17.06
N ALA A 225 -19.02 18.50 -16.52
CA ALA A 225 -20.21 17.77 -16.08
C ALA A 225 -20.99 18.52 -14.99
N LYS A 226 -20.26 19.15 -14.07
CA LYS A 226 -20.85 19.99 -13.02
C LYS A 226 -21.56 21.20 -13.61
N ALA A 227 -20.92 21.95 -14.51
CA ALA A 227 -21.52 23.12 -15.15
C ALA A 227 -22.81 22.77 -15.93
N PHE A 228 -22.84 21.63 -16.63
CA PHE A 228 -24.06 21.12 -17.25
C PHE A 228 -25.16 20.80 -16.23
N SER A 229 -24.82 20.17 -15.10
CA SER A 229 -25.77 19.89 -14.01
C SER A 229 -26.31 21.18 -13.37
N ASP A 230 -25.49 22.22 -13.30
CA ASP A 230 -25.83 23.52 -12.72
C ASP A 230 -26.61 24.41 -13.72
N GLY A 231 -26.86 23.93 -14.95
CA GLY A 231 -27.59 24.67 -15.99
C GLY A 231 -26.79 25.81 -16.62
N ALA A 232 -25.47 25.78 -16.49
CA ALA A 232 -24.57 26.71 -17.17
C ALA A 232 -24.22 26.16 -18.56
N PHE A 233 -24.81 26.73 -19.61
CA PHE A 233 -24.57 26.41 -21.02
C PHE A 233 -24.25 27.66 -21.83
#